data_AF-A0A8B7E816-F1
#
_entry.id   AF-A0A8B7E816-F1
#
_cell.length_a   1.000
_cell.length_b   1.000
_cell.length_c   1.000
_cell.angle_alpha   90.00
_cell.angle_beta   90.00
_cell.angle_gamma   90.00
#
_symmetry.space_group_name_H-M   'P 1'
#
loop_
_entity.id
_entity.type
_entity.pdbx_description
1 polymer ?
#
loop_
_entity_poly.entity_id
_entity_poly.type
_entity_poly.pdbx_seq_one_letter_code
_entity_poly.pdbx_strand_id
1 'polypeptide(L)'
;MPNYRCCVAGCNNDSRYPDRLFKRTQVTELKFHYFPKDSLKRQHWVNQVKKGLINFTVSDNKVVCSNHFEFGKPTFAFPNLTLYMNIRNAEKESSTKRRKLERFDVILESEANSSSTSLTLENKHCDKSIQ
;
A
#
# COMPACT_ATOMS: atom_id res chain seq x y z
N MET A 1 -18.69 -13.43 19.97
CA MET A 1 -18.88 -12.66 18.71
C MET A 1 -18.66 -13.60 17.54
N PRO A 2 -19.45 -13.48 16.45
CA PRO A 2 -19.21 -14.24 15.24
C PRO A 2 -17.82 -13.96 14.65
N ASN A 3 -17.17 -15.02 14.15
CA ASN A 3 -15.83 -14.97 13.57
C ASN A 3 -15.92 -14.63 12.09
N TYR A 4 -15.54 -13.41 11.74
CA TYR A 4 -15.60 -12.87 10.39
C TYR A 4 -14.23 -12.79 9.75
N ARG A 5 -14.12 -13.23 8.50
CA ARG A 5 -12.93 -13.02 7.66
C ARG A 5 -13.34 -12.39 6.34
N CYS A 6 -12.70 -11.30 5.98
CA CYS A 6 -12.98 -10.63 4.70
C CYS A 6 -12.64 -11.57 3.53
N CYS A 7 -13.56 -11.71 2.58
CA CYS A 7 -13.39 -12.60 1.43
C CYS A 7 -12.71 -11.96 0.21
N VAL A 8 -12.39 -10.66 0.27
CA VAL A 8 -11.69 -9.97 -0.82
C VAL A 8 -10.23 -10.42 -0.90
N ALA A 9 -9.76 -10.73 -2.11
CA ALA A 9 -8.39 -11.16 -2.35
C ALA A 9 -7.38 -10.17 -1.75
N GLY A 10 -6.40 -10.70 -1.00
CA GLY A 10 -5.33 -9.90 -0.38
C GLY A 10 -5.73 -9.11 0.87
N CYS A 11 -7.00 -9.17 1.30
CA CYS A 11 -7.44 -8.56 2.55
C CYS A 11 -7.21 -9.52 3.74
N ASN A 12 -6.56 -9.01 4.79
CA ASN A 12 -6.22 -9.80 5.98
C ASN A 12 -7.09 -9.48 7.20
N ASN A 13 -8.11 -8.64 7.04
CA ASN A 13 -9.02 -8.32 8.14
C ASN A 13 -9.81 -9.56 8.56
N ASP A 14 -9.62 -9.94 9.82
CA ASP A 14 -10.19 -11.13 10.44
C ASP A 14 -10.53 -10.81 11.90
N SER A 15 -11.81 -10.86 12.26
CA SER A 15 -12.28 -10.44 13.58
C SER A 15 -11.82 -11.36 14.71
N ARG A 16 -11.24 -12.53 14.38
CA ARG A 16 -10.60 -13.42 15.36
C ARG A 16 -9.30 -12.84 15.93
N TYR A 17 -8.70 -11.87 15.24
CA TYR A 17 -7.44 -11.24 15.64
C TYR A 17 -7.60 -9.70 15.72
N PRO A 18 -8.23 -9.16 16.78
CA PRO A 18 -8.53 -7.74 16.91
C PRO A 18 -7.31 -6.83 16.71
N ASP A 19 -6.15 -7.21 17.27
CA ASP A 19 -4.91 -6.43 17.19
C ASP A 19 -4.33 -6.35 15.76
N ARG A 20 -4.82 -7.18 14.83
CA ARG A 20 -4.39 -7.21 13.42
C ARG A 20 -5.39 -6.56 12.49
N LEU A 21 -6.51 -6.07 13.01
CA LEU A 21 -7.52 -5.38 12.20
C LEU A 21 -6.97 -4.05 11.71
N PHE A 22 -7.00 -3.86 10.40
CA PHE A 22 -6.62 -2.63 9.74
C PHE A 22 -7.86 -1.86 9.31
N LYS A 23 -7.95 -0.58 9.69
CA LYS A 23 -9.03 0.34 9.31
C LYS A 23 -8.43 1.47 8.49
N ARG A 24 -8.95 1.71 7.28
CA ARG A 24 -8.53 2.85 6.45
C ARG A 24 -9.06 4.17 7.00
N THR A 25 -8.41 5.29 6.67
CA THR A 25 -8.76 6.64 7.15
C THR A 25 -10.20 7.05 6.84
N GLN A 26 -10.72 6.70 5.66
CA GLN A 26 -12.10 7.01 5.26
C GLN A 26 -13.17 6.16 5.98
N VAL A 27 -12.76 5.14 6.73
CA VAL A 27 -13.67 4.25 7.44
C VAL A 27 -13.79 4.72 8.89
N THR A 28 -14.97 5.20 9.27
CA THR A 28 -15.27 5.58 10.67
C THR A 28 -15.15 4.37 11.59
N GLU A 29 -15.83 3.27 11.23
CA GLU A 29 -15.90 2.04 12.02
C GLU A 29 -15.72 0.80 11.12
N LEU A 30 -14.82 -0.10 11.51
CA LEU A 30 -14.57 -1.33 10.76
C LEU A 30 -15.67 -2.35 11.06
N LYS A 31 -16.46 -2.68 10.05
CA LYS A 31 -17.53 -3.68 10.08
C LYS A 31 -17.32 -4.70 8.99
N PHE A 32 -18.00 -5.83 9.13
CA PHE A 32 -18.06 -6.88 8.13
C PHE A 32 -19.49 -6.93 7.57
N HIS A 33 -19.61 -6.66 6.29
CA HIS A 33 -20.88 -6.56 5.58
C HIS A 33 -21.15 -7.87 4.85
N TYR A 34 -22.35 -8.42 5.03
CA TYR A 34 -22.81 -9.55 4.24
C TYR A 34 -23.13 -9.12 2.81
N PHE A 35 -23.13 -10.10 1.91
CA PHE A 35 -23.63 -9.89 0.56
C PHE A 35 -25.12 -9.51 0.61
N PRO A 36 -25.58 -8.60 -0.25
CA PRO A 36 -26.99 -8.19 -0.30
C PRO A 36 -27.88 -9.38 -0.67
N LYS A 37 -29.12 -9.36 -0.17
CA LYS A 37 -30.14 -10.37 -0.51
C LYS A 37 -30.67 -10.21 -1.94
N ASP A 38 -30.66 -8.98 -2.45
CA ASP A 38 -31.03 -8.67 -3.83
C ASP A 38 -30.09 -9.37 -4.82
N SER A 39 -30.67 -10.15 -5.74
CA SER A 39 -29.92 -11.04 -6.62
C SER A 39 -28.98 -10.29 -7.57
N LEU A 40 -29.44 -9.17 -8.14
CA LEU A 40 -28.65 -8.36 -9.08
C LEU A 40 -27.48 -7.69 -8.37
N LYS A 41 -27.71 -7.05 -7.22
CA LYS A 41 -26.63 -6.47 -6.41
C LYS A 41 -25.66 -7.53 -5.91
N ARG A 42 -26.17 -8.70 -5.51
CA ARG A 42 -25.35 -9.84 -5.05
C ARG A 42 -24.43 -10.32 -6.17
N GLN A 43 -24.97 -10.53 -7.37
CA GLN A 43 -24.16 -10.90 -8.54
C GLN A 43 -23.12 -9.83 -8.88
N HIS A 44 -23.47 -8.54 -8.80
CA HIS A 44 -22.51 -7.47 -9.01
C HIS A 44 -21.34 -7.55 -8.00
N TRP A 45 -21.65 -7.70 -6.71
CA TRP A 45 -20.63 -7.88 -5.67
C TRP A 45 -19.78 -9.13 -5.90
N VAL A 46 -20.41 -10.26 -6.22
CA VAL A 46 -19.71 -11.54 -6.51
C VAL A 46 -18.74 -11.36 -7.68
N ASN A 47 -19.19 -10.77 -8.78
CA ASN A 47 -18.37 -10.56 -9.97
C ASN A 47 -17.15 -9.70 -9.69
N GLN A 48 -17.31 -8.71 -8.82
CA GLN A 48 -16.23 -7.82 -8.46
C GLN A 48 -15.23 -8.50 -7.50
N VAL A 49 -15.69 -9.24 -6.49
CA VAL A 49 -14.82 -10.01 -5.56
C VAL A 49 -14.11 -11.16 -6.26
N LYS A 50 -14.74 -11.79 -7.24
CA LYS A 50 -14.16 -12.89 -8.03
C LYS A 50 -12.95 -12.44 -8.86
N LYS A 51 -12.80 -11.15 -9.17
CA LYS A 51 -11.63 -10.63 -9.91
C LYS A 51 -10.36 -10.93 -9.12
N GLY A 52 -9.58 -11.91 -9.59
CA GLY A 52 -8.35 -12.36 -8.94
C GLY A 52 -8.47 -13.61 -8.07
N LEU A 53 -9.63 -14.29 -8.05
CA LEU A 53 -9.81 -15.57 -7.35
C LEU A 53 -10.25 -16.67 -8.34
N ILE A 54 -9.56 -17.81 -8.30
CA ILE A 54 -9.92 -18.99 -9.08
C ILE A 54 -11.00 -19.77 -8.33
N ASN A 55 -12.07 -20.18 -9.02
CA ASN A 55 -13.18 -20.99 -8.47
C ASN A 55 -13.87 -20.39 -7.22
N PHE A 56 -13.96 -19.06 -7.15
CA PHE A 56 -14.62 -18.39 -6.03
C PHE A 56 -16.14 -18.57 -6.06
N THR A 57 -16.67 -19.18 -5.00
CA THR A 57 -18.11 -19.32 -4.75
C THR A 57 -18.47 -18.60 -3.46
N VAL A 58 -19.43 -17.67 -3.54
CA VAL A 58 -19.94 -16.93 -2.38
C VAL A 58 -21.00 -17.75 -1.67
N SER A 59 -20.70 -18.19 -0.44
CA SER A 59 -21.70 -18.66 0.52
C SER A 59 -22.26 -17.49 1.33
N ASP A 60 -23.42 -17.67 1.96
CA ASP A 60 -24.13 -16.59 2.67
C ASP A 60 -23.39 -16.09 3.92
N ASN A 61 -22.45 -16.89 4.43
CA ASN A 61 -21.60 -16.52 5.56
C ASN A 61 -20.36 -15.71 5.14
N LYS A 62 -20.14 -15.49 3.84
CA LYS A 62 -19.04 -14.65 3.36
C LYS A 62 -19.36 -13.18 3.59
N VAL A 63 -18.33 -12.44 3.98
CA VAL A 63 -18.43 -11.02 4.32
C VAL A 63 -17.30 -10.22 3.71
N VAL A 64 -17.54 -8.93 3.54
CA VAL A 64 -16.57 -7.95 3.05
C VAL A 64 -16.40 -6.85 4.11
N CYS A 65 -15.16 -6.50 4.46
CA CYS A 65 -14.93 -5.45 5.45
C CYS A 65 -15.17 -4.04 4.90
N SER A 66 -15.44 -3.09 5.79
CA SER A 66 -15.71 -1.67 5.46
C SER A 66 -14.68 -1.03 4.53
N ASN A 67 -13.41 -1.44 4.58
CA ASN A 67 -12.32 -0.85 3.78
C ASN A 67 -12.51 -0.94 2.26
N HIS A 68 -13.42 -1.80 1.79
CA HIS A 68 -13.72 -1.98 0.36
C HIS A 68 -14.90 -1.13 -0.14
N PHE A 69 -15.45 -0.29 0.73
CA PHE A 69 -16.48 0.69 0.41
C PHE A 69 -15.91 2.09 0.61
N GLU A 70 -16.32 3.02 -0.25
CA GLU A 70 -15.87 4.41 -0.20
C GLU A 70 -16.15 5.07 1.15
N PHE A 71 -17.33 4.84 1.71
CA PHE A 71 -17.77 5.40 3.00
C PHE A 71 -17.82 4.35 4.12
N GLY A 72 -17.05 3.27 3.97
CA GLY A 72 -17.08 2.16 4.93
C GLY A 72 -18.32 1.27 4.89
N LYS A 73 -19.33 1.61 4.07
CA LYS A 73 -20.55 0.85 3.85
C LYS A 73 -21.12 1.15 2.46
N PRO A 74 -21.92 0.25 1.87
CA PRO A 74 -22.67 0.56 0.66
C PRO A 74 -23.70 1.66 0.95
N THR A 75 -23.76 2.64 0.06
CA THR A 75 -24.75 3.73 0.10
C THR A 75 -25.65 3.69 -1.13
N PHE A 76 -26.71 4.50 -1.17
CA PHE A 76 -27.58 4.58 -2.35
C PHE A 76 -26.80 5.07 -3.59
N ALA A 77 -25.97 6.10 -3.43
CA ALA A 77 -25.15 6.65 -4.50
C ALA A 77 -23.95 5.74 -4.86
N PHE A 78 -23.39 5.02 -3.89
CA PHE A 78 -22.22 4.16 -4.07
C PHE A 78 -22.48 2.77 -3.46
N PRO A 79 -23.31 1.94 -4.14
CA PRO A 79 -23.74 0.64 -3.61
C PRO A 79 -22.70 -0.47 -3.78
N ASN A 80 -21.68 -0.22 -4.61
CA ASN A 80 -20.72 -1.22 -5.05
C ASN A 80 -19.41 -1.05 -4.30
N LEU A 81 -18.68 -2.16 -4.19
CA LEU A 81 -17.31 -2.13 -3.71
C LEU A 81 -16.46 -1.36 -4.73
N THR A 82 -15.83 -0.27 -4.31
CA THR A 82 -15.09 0.63 -5.20
C THR A 82 -13.59 0.38 -5.18
N LEU A 83 -13.09 -0.39 -4.19
CA LEU A 83 -11.66 -0.55 -3.94
C LEU A 83 -11.24 -2.02 -4.07
N TYR A 84 -11.01 -2.43 -5.32
CA TYR A 84 -10.37 -3.69 -5.67
C TYR A 84 -8.88 -3.45 -5.88
N MET A 85 -8.09 -4.18 -5.09
CA MET A 85 -6.63 -4.12 -5.04
C MET A 85 -6.04 -2.90 -4.31
N ASN A 86 -4.84 -3.10 -3.78
CA ASN A 86 -3.98 -2.14 -3.05
C ASN A 86 -4.25 -1.95 -1.56
N ILE A 87 -4.30 -3.04 -0.79
CA ILE A 87 -4.07 -2.95 0.67
C ILE A 87 -2.56 -2.91 1.01
N ARG A 88 -1.68 -3.41 0.13
CA ARG A 88 -0.23 -3.51 0.43
C ARG A 88 0.69 -2.49 -0.23
N ASN A 89 0.24 -1.71 -1.21
CA ASN A 89 1.12 -0.83 -1.98
C ASN A 89 1.05 0.65 -1.59
N ALA A 90 -0.05 1.14 -1.01
CA ALA A 90 -0.20 2.56 -0.69
C ALA A 90 0.69 3.03 0.48
N GLU A 91 1.06 2.13 1.41
CA GLU A 91 1.88 2.48 2.58
C GLU A 91 3.36 2.12 2.42
N LYS A 92 3.74 1.41 1.33
CA LYS A 92 5.16 1.08 1.09
C LYS A 92 5.93 2.19 0.36
N GLU A 93 5.23 3.13 -0.27
CA GLU A 93 5.87 4.29 -0.93
C GLU A 93 6.39 5.36 0.05
N SER A 94 6.11 5.26 1.36
CA SER A 94 6.69 6.16 2.37
C SER A 94 7.79 5.52 3.22
N SER A 95 8.31 4.35 2.83
CA SER A 95 9.64 3.96 3.30
C SER A 95 10.67 4.86 2.62
N THR A 96 10.79 6.08 3.14
CA THR A 96 11.90 6.98 2.91
C THR A 96 13.14 6.10 2.92
N LYS A 97 13.78 5.92 1.75
CA LYS A 97 15.15 5.43 1.68
C LYS A 97 15.89 6.24 2.74
N ARG A 98 16.21 5.64 3.89
CA ARG A 98 17.25 6.16 4.76
C ARG A 98 18.46 6.18 3.84
N ARG A 99 18.80 7.35 3.29
CA ARG A 99 20.16 7.55 2.82
C ARG A 99 20.97 7.32 4.09
N LYS A 100 21.75 6.23 4.08
CA LYS A 100 22.79 6.00 5.07
C LYS A 100 23.58 7.31 5.10
N LEU A 101 23.48 8.08 6.19
CA LEU A 101 24.44 9.13 6.44
C LEU A 101 25.75 8.36 6.64
N GLU A 102 26.61 8.37 5.63
CA GLU A 102 27.99 7.92 5.79
C GLU A 102 28.57 8.78 6.92
N ARG A 103 28.93 8.10 8.01
CA ARG A 103 29.60 8.71 9.15
C ARG A 103 30.99 9.09 8.65
N PHE A 104 31.24 10.37 8.42
CA PHE A 104 32.59 10.84 8.18
C PHE A 104 33.37 10.74 9.48
N ASP A 105 34.38 9.87 9.50
CA ASP A 105 35.30 9.74 10.62
C ASP A 105 36.11 11.03 10.76
N VAL A 106 36.11 11.57 11.98
CA VAL A 106 36.92 12.73 12.37
C VAL A 106 38.37 12.25 12.47
N ILE A 107 39.17 12.52 11.45
CA ILE A 107 40.62 12.35 11.51
C ILE A 107 41.19 13.57 12.25
N LEU A 108 41.76 13.32 13.43
CA LEU A 108 42.63 14.27 14.14
C LEU A 108 43.92 14.44 13.32
N GLU A 109 44.07 15.58 12.65
CA GLU A 109 45.34 15.98 12.04
C GLU A 109 46.24 16.60 13.11
N SER A 110 47.35 15.91 13.43
CA SER A 110 48.50 16.55 14.07
C SER A 110 49.36 17.20 12.99
N GLU A 111 49.63 18.49 13.18
CA GLU A 111 50.43 19.35 12.31
C GLU A 111 51.87 18.83 12.15
N ALA A 112 52.36 18.76 10.90
CA ALA A 112 53.77 18.94 10.57
C ALA A 112 53.96 19.22 9.06
N ASN A 113 53.89 20.51 8.72
CA ASN A 113 54.78 21.24 7.81
C ASN A 113 55.49 20.47 6.67
N SER A 114 55.18 20.79 5.40
CA SER A 114 56.14 21.42 4.47
C SER A 114 55.60 21.58 3.04
N SER A 115 55.64 22.84 2.59
CA SER A 115 56.06 23.32 1.26
C SER A 115 55.33 22.90 -0.03
N SER A 116 54.62 23.89 -0.56
CA SER A 116 54.87 24.54 -1.86
C SER A 116 54.29 24.01 -3.17
N THR A 117 53.72 25.00 -3.89
CA THR A 117 53.55 25.16 -5.36
C THR A 117 52.45 24.31 -6.02
N SER A 118 51.28 24.89 -6.34
CA SER A 118 50.94 25.74 -7.51
C SER A 118 50.90 24.97 -8.84
N LEU A 119 49.72 24.88 -9.46
CA LEU A 119 49.43 25.24 -10.87
C LEU A 119 48.11 24.60 -11.39
N THR A 120 47.09 25.45 -11.52
CA THR A 120 46.19 25.68 -12.68
C THR A 120 45.79 24.57 -13.67
N LEU A 121 44.46 24.56 -13.94
CA LEU A 121 43.75 24.51 -15.24
C LEU A 121 43.88 23.27 -16.14
N GLU A 122 42.77 22.54 -16.34
CA GLU A 122 41.92 22.58 -17.57
C GLU A 122 40.99 21.35 -17.67
N ASN A 123 39.68 21.61 -17.63
CA ASN A 123 38.66 20.65 -18.04
C ASN A 123 38.64 20.56 -19.57
N LYS A 124 38.92 19.37 -20.12
CA LYS A 124 38.64 19.03 -21.52
C LYS A 124 37.44 18.09 -21.57
N HIS A 125 36.26 18.68 -21.79
CA HIS A 125 35.06 17.95 -22.16
C HIS A 125 35.16 17.58 -23.65
N CYS A 126 35.06 16.29 -23.93
CA CYS A 126 35.03 15.72 -25.27
C CYS A 126 33.62 15.18 -25.50
N ASP A 127 32.88 15.75 -26.44
CA ASP A 127 31.78 15.06 -27.08
C ASP A 127 31.91 15.26 -28.60
N LYS A 128 32.47 14.22 -29.22
CA LYS A 128 32.15 13.76 -30.58
C LYS A 128 30.71 13.22 -30.51
N SER A 129 29.82 13.26 -31.50
CA SER A 129 29.95 13.39 -32.94
C SER A 129 28.55 13.15 -33.53
N ILE A 130 28.34 13.58 -34.78
CA ILE A 130 27.46 12.97 -35.79
C ILE A 130 25.96 13.24 -35.56
N GLN A 131 25.22 13.87 -36.47
CA GLN A 131 25.13 13.62 -37.91
C GLN A 131 24.64 14.85 -38.67
#